data_AF-A0A662SXP3-F1
#
_entry.id   AF-A0A662SXP3-F1
#
_cell.length_a   1.000
_cell.length_b   1.000
_cell.length_c   1.000
_cell.angle_alpha   90.00
_cell.angle_beta   90.00
_cell.angle_gamma   90.00
#
_symmetry.space_group_name_H-M   'P 1'
#
loop_
_entity.id
_entity.type
_entity.pdbx_description
1 polymer ?
#
loop_
_entity_poly.entity_id
_entity_poly.type
_entity_poly.pdbx_seq_one_letter_code
_entity_poly.pdbx_strand_id
1 'polypeptide(L)'
;QTGVKIAVLAMDACLMGMIEVAYQVSSYVEYFAASEETVPGYGFPYDRILQDLSQNPETTPEQLAETIVEKYWYFYTNDYPDENVTIAAFSCSHIPDVAEKVSQLAQQLIPIAQTHKPEIEAARDAAQPVYYAFYRDLYGFAEEIKNRIADPSIQDAAQQLMSSLEQARVAEHHGSGRPGAHGLTVYWPLEEEYLPEYENLKFSQDTSWDEFLKAFYGQLELPDLVVSEIAWTPDSPTAGQQVTIQVRIENAGSAASGAFQVECKIDGSTAATWSITGLDAGSSVVKQLTWTATAGQHTIEACADTQNAVTEINEDNNCLSTTLTVTGGELQLQEPYASRIACKKGTTITLRVRVIGSATSVQAVISAGSNTYTVTLYDDGEHDDGAAGDGVYGGYWDTSSAPNGIYSVTFTASGPAGQASLENAIEIRIYEQATIWDVIWIIEKYYNGACSTWDVLRVLEDYYSG
;
A
#
# COMPACT_ATOMS: atom_id res chain seq x y z
N GLN A 1 -46.19 8.38 -10.89
CA GLN A 1 -45.54 8.49 -12.21
C GLN A 1 -46.56 8.19 -13.30
N THR A 2 -46.66 9.05 -14.32
CA THR A 2 -47.58 8.88 -15.47
C THR A 2 -47.02 7.96 -16.56
N GLY A 3 -45.75 7.52 -16.44
CA GLY A 3 -45.07 6.66 -17.42
C GLY A 3 -44.59 7.40 -18.68
N VAL A 4 -44.75 8.72 -18.75
CA VAL A 4 -44.37 9.57 -19.88
C VAL A 4 -43.38 10.62 -19.40
N LYS A 5 -42.24 10.75 -20.08
CA LYS A 5 -41.28 11.84 -19.85
C LYS A 5 -41.75 13.11 -20.54
N ILE A 6 -41.43 14.26 -19.94
CA ILE A 6 -41.57 15.56 -20.59
C ILE A 6 -40.45 15.65 -21.64
N ALA A 7 -40.81 15.83 -22.90
CA ALA A 7 -39.85 15.91 -24.00
C ALA A 7 -38.85 17.07 -23.81
N VAL A 8 -39.35 18.28 -23.52
CA VAL A 8 -38.52 19.44 -23.21
C VAL A 8 -39.10 20.16 -22.01
N LEU A 9 -38.29 20.34 -20.96
CA LEU A 9 -38.59 21.21 -19.83
C LEU A 9 -37.71 22.45 -19.93
N ALA A 10 -38.31 23.54 -20.40
CA ALA A 10 -37.68 24.85 -20.43
C ALA A 10 -38.15 25.68 -19.24
N MET A 11 -37.21 26.16 -18.43
CA MET A 11 -37.49 26.95 -17.24
C MET A 11 -37.29 28.43 -17.52
N ASP A 12 -38.37 29.12 -17.86
CA ASP A 12 -38.44 30.58 -17.95
C ASP A 12 -38.54 31.20 -16.55
N ALA A 13 -37.46 31.01 -15.78
CA ALA A 13 -37.30 31.46 -14.42
C ALA A 13 -35.81 31.66 -14.11
N CYS A 14 -35.51 32.61 -13.24
CA CYS A 14 -34.14 32.93 -12.84
C CYS A 14 -33.45 31.74 -12.17
N LEU A 15 -32.13 31.59 -12.40
CA LEU A 15 -31.24 30.74 -11.61
C LEU A 15 -31.64 29.26 -11.64
N MET A 16 -32.24 28.78 -12.74
CA MET A 16 -32.66 27.38 -12.83
C MET A 16 -31.58 26.49 -13.46
N GLY A 17 -30.56 27.07 -14.11
CA GLY A 17 -29.38 26.38 -14.65
C GLY A 17 -28.43 25.93 -13.55
N MET A 18 -28.89 24.99 -12.73
CA MET A 18 -28.16 24.39 -11.60
C MET A 18 -28.12 22.88 -11.81
N ILE A 19 -26.97 22.24 -11.55
CA ILE A 19 -26.83 20.79 -11.66
C ILE A 19 -27.80 20.06 -10.73
N GLU A 20 -28.09 20.63 -9.56
CA GLU A 20 -29.04 20.09 -8.59
C GLU A 20 -30.46 20.01 -9.15
N VAL A 21 -30.89 21.06 -9.85
CA VAL A 21 -32.21 21.11 -10.50
C VAL A 21 -32.24 20.13 -11.67
N ALA A 22 -31.24 20.18 -12.55
CA ALA A 22 -31.14 19.30 -13.71
C ALA A 22 -31.18 17.83 -13.27
N TYR A 23 -30.43 17.47 -12.22
CA TYR A 23 -30.38 16.13 -11.66
C TYR A 23 -31.73 15.71 -11.08
N GLN A 24 -32.38 16.59 -10.29
CA GLN A 24 -33.67 16.33 -9.66
C GLN A 24 -34.77 16.00 -10.68
N VAL A 25 -34.75 16.65 -11.85
CA VAL A 25 -35.76 16.46 -12.90
C VAL A 25 -35.37 15.44 -13.98
N SER A 26 -34.10 15.05 -14.07
CA SER A 26 -33.53 14.21 -15.15
C SER A 26 -34.30 12.91 -15.44
N SER A 27 -34.84 12.28 -14.40
CA SER A 27 -35.62 11.04 -14.54
C SER A 27 -37.01 11.24 -15.18
N TYR A 28 -37.51 12.47 -15.21
CA TYR A 28 -38.84 12.85 -15.71
C TYR A 28 -38.81 13.60 -17.04
N VAL A 29 -37.64 13.99 -17.50
CA VAL A 29 -37.43 14.91 -18.64
C VAL A 29 -36.47 14.27 -19.66
N GLU A 30 -36.62 14.56 -20.94
CA GLU A 30 -35.65 14.19 -21.98
C GLU A 30 -34.61 15.29 -22.20
N TYR A 31 -35.05 16.54 -22.35
CA TYR A 31 -34.18 17.71 -22.49
C TYR A 31 -34.56 18.83 -21.52
N PHE A 32 -33.56 19.40 -20.85
CA PHE A 32 -33.70 20.47 -19.86
C PHE A 32 -33.06 21.74 -20.40
N ALA A 33 -33.78 22.87 -20.37
CA ALA A 33 -33.24 24.17 -20.78
C ALA A 33 -33.47 25.24 -19.72
N ALA A 34 -32.43 25.96 -19.31
CA ALA A 34 -32.50 26.95 -18.25
C ALA A 34 -31.35 27.96 -18.32
N SER A 35 -31.53 29.08 -17.63
CA SER A 35 -30.49 30.10 -17.44
C SER A 35 -29.77 29.88 -16.11
N GLU A 36 -28.45 29.92 -16.13
CA GLU A 36 -27.63 30.01 -14.91
C GLU A 36 -27.85 31.33 -14.17
N GLU A 37 -28.28 32.36 -14.90
CA GLU A 37 -28.44 33.73 -14.41
C GLU A 37 -29.93 34.09 -14.22
N THR A 38 -30.19 35.33 -13.80
CA THR A 38 -31.53 35.91 -13.90
C THR A 38 -32.02 35.93 -15.34
N VAL A 39 -33.27 35.52 -15.55
CA VAL A 39 -33.96 35.67 -16.83
C VAL A 39 -34.55 37.09 -16.91
N PRO A 40 -34.30 37.88 -17.99
CA PRO A 40 -34.85 39.23 -18.10
C PRO A 40 -36.37 39.21 -18.16
N GLY A 41 -37.03 40.32 -17.77
CA GLY A 41 -38.48 40.35 -17.54
C GLY A 41 -39.39 40.04 -18.73
N TYR A 42 -38.88 40.03 -19.96
CA TYR A 42 -39.62 39.56 -21.14
C TYR A 42 -39.78 38.04 -21.18
N GLY A 43 -38.92 37.30 -20.47
CA GLY A 43 -38.88 35.84 -20.49
C GLY A 43 -38.51 35.29 -21.87
N PHE A 44 -39.03 34.11 -22.18
CA PHE A 44 -38.70 33.45 -23.44
C PHE A 44 -39.46 34.10 -24.61
N PRO A 45 -38.87 34.20 -25.82
CA PRO A 45 -39.56 34.70 -27.01
C PRO A 45 -40.53 33.64 -27.57
N TYR A 46 -41.61 33.39 -26.83
CA TYR A 46 -42.59 32.33 -27.11
C TYR A 46 -43.24 32.45 -28.48
N ASP A 47 -43.49 33.67 -28.97
CA ASP A 47 -44.04 33.90 -30.30
C ASP A 47 -43.15 33.28 -31.37
N ARG A 48 -41.82 33.38 -31.23
CA ARG A 48 -40.84 32.85 -32.18
C ARG A 48 -40.65 31.35 -32.03
N ILE A 49 -40.49 30.88 -30.79
CA ILE A 49 -40.28 29.46 -30.49
C ILE A 49 -41.51 28.65 -30.95
N LEU A 50 -42.71 29.10 -30.61
CA LEU A 50 -43.95 28.40 -30.98
C LEU A 50 -44.30 28.57 -32.46
N GLN A 51 -43.94 29.70 -33.09
CA GLN A 51 -44.07 29.86 -34.54
C GLN A 51 -43.23 28.82 -35.28
N ASP A 52 -41.96 28.68 -34.93
CA ASP A 52 -41.05 27.71 -35.58
C ASP A 52 -41.53 26.27 -35.38
N LEU A 53 -41.96 25.92 -34.17
CA LEU A 53 -42.54 24.60 -33.89
C LEU A 53 -43.84 24.36 -34.66
N SER A 54 -44.71 25.36 -34.79
CA SER A 54 -45.97 25.24 -35.53
C SER A 54 -45.75 25.04 -37.04
N GLN A 55 -44.67 25.61 -37.58
CA GLN A 55 -44.29 25.48 -38.99
C GLN A 55 -43.55 24.16 -39.27
N ASN A 56 -42.91 23.60 -38.24
CA ASN A 56 -42.11 22.38 -38.33
C ASN A 56 -42.56 21.36 -37.26
N PRO A 57 -43.75 20.77 -37.38
CA PRO A 57 -44.29 19.88 -36.34
C PRO A 57 -43.49 18.58 -36.13
N GLU A 58 -42.59 18.25 -37.06
CA GLU A 58 -41.69 17.09 -36.98
C GLU A 58 -40.38 17.39 -36.21
N THR A 59 -40.23 18.61 -35.65
CA THR A 59 -39.08 18.98 -34.82
C THR A 59 -38.91 17.99 -33.66
N THR A 60 -37.72 17.40 -33.56
CA THR A 60 -37.40 16.47 -32.46
C THR A 60 -37.28 17.22 -31.13
N PRO A 61 -37.42 16.55 -29.97
CA PRO A 61 -37.21 17.19 -28.67
C PRO A 61 -35.85 17.89 -28.54
N GLU A 62 -34.79 17.28 -29.07
CA GLU A 62 -33.43 17.86 -29.12
C GLU A 62 -33.39 19.16 -29.92
N GLN A 63 -33.93 19.14 -31.13
CA GLN A 63 -33.99 20.32 -32.01
C GLN A 63 -34.85 21.43 -31.40
N LEU A 64 -35.92 21.08 -30.69
CA LEU A 64 -36.73 22.06 -29.97
C LEU A 64 -35.94 22.69 -28.81
N ALA A 65 -35.19 21.91 -28.06
CA ALA A 65 -34.32 22.42 -26.99
C ALA A 65 -33.24 23.37 -27.54
N GLU A 66 -32.59 23.00 -28.65
CA GLU A 66 -31.65 23.87 -29.37
C GLU A 66 -32.34 25.15 -29.87
N THR A 67 -33.53 25.03 -30.47
CA THR A 67 -34.31 26.19 -30.95
C THR A 67 -34.63 27.17 -29.82
N ILE A 68 -34.96 26.67 -28.63
CA ILE A 68 -35.24 27.52 -27.46
C ILE A 68 -34.00 28.36 -27.10
N VAL A 69 -32.82 27.72 -27.02
CA VAL A 69 -31.54 28.37 -26.74
C VAL A 69 -31.21 29.42 -27.80
N GLU A 70 -31.29 29.06 -29.08
CA GLU A 70 -30.98 29.95 -30.22
C GLU A 70 -31.92 31.16 -30.31
N LYS A 71 -33.23 30.97 -30.12
CA LYS A 71 -34.20 32.08 -30.19
C LYS A 71 -34.09 33.00 -28.99
N TYR A 72 -33.86 32.44 -27.79
CA TYR A 72 -33.61 33.22 -26.59
C TYR A 72 -32.36 34.09 -26.77
N TRP A 73 -31.25 33.48 -27.21
CA TRP A 73 -30.00 34.18 -27.48
C TRP A 73 -30.18 35.29 -28.52
N TYR A 74 -30.78 35.00 -29.67
CA TYR A 74 -31.03 35.99 -30.71
C TYR A 74 -31.86 37.18 -30.18
N PHE A 75 -32.91 36.89 -29.41
CA PHE A 75 -33.78 37.93 -28.87
C PHE A 75 -33.02 38.91 -27.97
N TYR A 76 -32.18 38.38 -27.08
CA TYR A 76 -31.39 39.15 -26.13
C TYR A 76 -30.04 39.65 -26.65
N THR A 77 -29.72 39.39 -27.91
CA THR A 77 -28.57 40.01 -28.60
C THR A 77 -29.00 41.07 -29.60
N ASN A 78 -30.18 40.93 -30.21
CA ASN A 78 -30.60 41.78 -31.32
C ASN A 78 -31.79 42.68 -30.99
N ASP A 79 -32.82 42.17 -30.31
CA ASP A 79 -34.07 42.93 -30.10
C ASP A 79 -34.08 43.66 -28.78
N TYR A 80 -33.61 43.00 -27.72
CA TYR A 80 -33.47 43.56 -26.38
C TYR A 80 -32.09 43.21 -25.81
N PRO A 81 -31.01 43.85 -26.31
CA PRO A 81 -29.65 43.49 -25.93
C PRO A 81 -29.42 43.51 -24.41
N ASP A 82 -28.92 42.41 -23.87
CA ASP A 82 -28.48 42.29 -22.47
C ASP A 82 -27.21 41.43 -22.41
N GLU A 83 -26.15 41.98 -21.84
CA GLU A 83 -24.84 41.34 -21.79
C GLU A 83 -24.74 40.23 -20.74
N ASN A 84 -25.69 40.13 -19.80
CA ASN A 84 -25.64 39.13 -18.72
C ASN A 84 -26.49 37.89 -18.99
N VAL A 85 -27.14 37.79 -20.15
CA VAL A 85 -28.00 36.64 -20.46
C VAL A 85 -27.17 35.38 -20.61
N THR A 86 -27.66 34.29 -20.02
CA THR A 86 -27.15 32.94 -20.22
C THR A 86 -28.32 32.03 -20.53
N ILE A 87 -28.12 31.03 -21.38
CA ILE A 87 -29.11 29.99 -21.66
C ILE A 87 -28.40 28.74 -22.16
N ALA A 88 -28.77 27.58 -21.62
CA ALA A 88 -28.22 26.31 -22.07
C ALA A 88 -29.30 25.22 -22.07
N ALA A 89 -29.12 24.24 -22.94
CA ALA A 89 -29.93 23.03 -23.02
C ALA A 89 -29.06 21.78 -22.84
N PHE A 90 -29.57 20.82 -22.08
CA PHE A 90 -28.89 19.56 -21.76
C PHE A 90 -29.78 18.35 -22.00
N SER A 91 -29.16 17.25 -22.43
CA SER A 91 -29.76 15.94 -22.52
C SER A 91 -29.83 15.30 -21.12
N CYS A 92 -31.04 15.11 -20.60
CA CYS A 92 -31.27 14.56 -19.27
C CYS A 92 -30.82 13.10 -19.12
N SER A 93 -30.59 12.36 -20.21
CA SER A 93 -30.02 11.02 -20.13
C SER A 93 -28.54 11.01 -19.72
N HIS A 94 -27.84 12.14 -19.88
CA HIS A 94 -26.42 12.28 -19.53
C HIS A 94 -26.21 12.98 -18.17
N ILE A 95 -27.22 13.67 -17.63
CA ILE A 95 -27.12 14.36 -16.33
C ILE A 95 -26.74 13.42 -15.17
N PRO A 96 -27.20 12.15 -15.10
CA PRO A 96 -26.71 11.23 -14.07
C PRO A 96 -25.20 10.96 -14.14
N ASP A 97 -24.62 10.88 -15.33
CA ASP A 97 -23.17 10.73 -15.52
C ASP A 97 -22.44 12.01 -15.07
N VAL A 98 -22.96 13.20 -15.40
CA VAL A 98 -22.41 14.47 -14.89
C VAL A 98 -22.37 14.49 -13.36
N ALA A 99 -23.45 14.10 -12.69
CA ALA A 99 -23.49 14.04 -11.23
C ALA A 99 -22.51 13.01 -10.64
N GLU A 100 -22.34 11.86 -11.30
CA GLU A 100 -21.31 10.89 -10.94
C GLU A 100 -19.90 11.52 -11.04
N LYS A 101 -19.62 12.30 -12.09
CA LYS A 101 -18.34 13.01 -12.25
C LYS A 101 -18.14 14.13 -11.24
N VAL A 102 -19.19 14.83 -10.83
CA VAL A 102 -19.12 15.76 -9.70
C VAL A 102 -18.74 15.01 -8.42
N SER A 103 -19.39 13.87 -8.16
CA SER A 103 -19.09 13.04 -6.99
C SER A 103 -17.65 12.52 -7.00
N GLN A 104 -17.14 12.08 -8.15
CA GLN A 104 -15.77 11.60 -8.29
C GLN A 104 -14.75 12.71 -8.03
N LEU A 105 -14.97 13.92 -8.57
CA LEU A 105 -14.12 15.07 -8.25
C LEU A 105 -14.18 15.41 -6.76
N ALA A 106 -15.39 15.47 -6.17
CA ALA A 106 -15.57 15.76 -4.75
C ALA A 106 -14.81 14.75 -3.86
N GLN A 107 -14.87 13.45 -4.17
CA GLN A 107 -14.15 12.41 -3.45
C GLN A 107 -12.63 12.58 -3.49
N GLN A 108 -12.07 13.06 -4.61
CA GLN A 108 -10.65 13.37 -4.67
C GLN A 108 -10.28 14.63 -3.87
N LEU A 109 -11.21 15.57 -3.71
CA LEU A 109 -10.98 16.82 -3.00
C LEU A 109 -11.18 16.71 -1.48
N ILE A 110 -12.05 15.83 -0.99
CA ILE A 110 -12.31 15.62 0.44
C ILE A 110 -11.02 15.43 1.28
N PRO A 111 -10.12 14.48 0.97
CA PRO A 111 -8.95 14.23 1.82
C PRO A 111 -7.95 15.40 1.82
N ILE A 112 -7.96 16.22 0.78
CA ILE A 112 -7.08 17.38 0.66
C ILE A 112 -7.77 18.70 0.98
N ALA A 113 -9.04 18.69 1.37
CA ALA A 113 -9.87 19.90 1.46
C ALA A 113 -9.29 20.93 2.43
N GLN A 114 -8.64 20.48 3.51
CA GLN A 114 -7.96 21.34 4.47
C GLN A 114 -6.51 21.68 4.05
N THR A 115 -5.76 20.71 3.50
CA THR A 115 -4.35 20.91 3.17
C THR A 115 -4.16 21.79 1.93
N HIS A 116 -5.08 21.73 0.97
CA HIS A 116 -5.12 22.51 -0.27
C HIS A 116 -6.26 23.54 -0.28
N LYS A 117 -6.72 23.94 0.91
CA LYS A 117 -7.81 24.92 1.06
C LYS A 117 -7.58 26.21 0.24
N PRO A 118 -6.38 26.83 0.24
CA PRO A 118 -6.15 28.05 -0.54
C PRO A 118 -6.31 27.86 -2.05
N GLU A 119 -5.83 26.74 -2.60
CA GLU A 119 -5.92 26.40 -4.02
C GLU A 119 -7.37 26.16 -4.43
N ILE A 120 -8.11 25.40 -3.62
CA ILE A 120 -9.53 25.08 -3.83
C ILE A 120 -10.38 26.35 -3.73
N GLU A 121 -10.13 27.21 -2.74
CA GLU A 121 -10.83 28.48 -2.59
C GLU A 121 -10.57 29.41 -3.78
N ALA A 122 -9.31 29.50 -4.24
CA ALA A 122 -8.97 30.29 -5.40
C ALA A 122 -9.59 29.74 -6.70
N ALA A 123 -9.80 28.43 -6.80
CA ALA A 123 -10.53 27.81 -7.92
C ALA A 123 -12.01 28.20 -7.90
N ARG A 124 -12.66 28.12 -6.73
CA ARG A 124 -14.04 28.60 -6.54
C ARG A 124 -14.18 30.08 -6.90
N ASP A 125 -13.25 30.92 -6.48
CA ASP A 125 -13.33 32.36 -6.70
C ASP A 125 -13.04 32.77 -8.15
N ALA A 126 -12.29 31.95 -8.89
CA ALA A 126 -12.05 32.15 -10.31
C ALA A 126 -13.20 31.63 -11.20
N ALA A 127 -13.94 30.62 -10.74
CA ALA A 127 -15.14 30.15 -11.42
C ALA A 127 -16.22 31.23 -11.46
N GLN A 128 -16.88 31.39 -12.62
CA GLN A 128 -17.85 32.44 -12.88
C GLN A 128 -18.99 32.41 -11.84
N PRO A 129 -19.21 33.50 -11.07
CA PRO A 129 -20.42 33.66 -10.27
C PRO A 129 -21.59 34.14 -11.13
N VAL A 130 -22.81 33.86 -10.68
CA VAL A 130 -24.06 34.46 -11.21
C VAL A 130 -24.64 35.45 -10.19
N TYR A 131 -25.93 35.81 -10.29
CA TYR A 131 -26.57 36.79 -9.39
C TYR A 131 -26.25 36.58 -7.91
N TYR A 132 -26.34 35.34 -7.44
CA TYR A 132 -25.82 34.97 -6.13
C TYR A 132 -24.41 34.44 -6.26
N ALA A 133 -23.50 35.09 -5.55
CA ALA A 133 -22.09 34.73 -5.49
C ALA A 133 -21.84 33.42 -4.72
N PHE A 134 -22.83 32.58 -4.47
CA PHE A 134 -22.64 31.20 -4.02
C PHE A 134 -23.03 30.16 -5.08
N TYR A 135 -23.58 30.57 -6.21
CA TYR A 135 -23.68 29.69 -7.37
C TYR A 135 -22.45 29.90 -8.25
N ARG A 136 -21.74 28.82 -8.57
CA ARG A 136 -20.51 28.83 -9.36
C ARG A 136 -20.66 27.99 -10.60
N ASP A 137 -20.17 28.48 -11.73
CA ASP A 137 -20.08 27.71 -12.96
C ASP A 137 -19.29 26.41 -12.72
N LEU A 138 -19.94 25.28 -12.97
CA LEU A 138 -19.42 23.96 -12.61
C LEU A 138 -18.24 23.55 -13.48
N TYR A 139 -18.28 23.89 -14.78
CA TYR A 139 -17.20 23.60 -15.72
C TYR A 139 -15.96 24.42 -15.37
N GLY A 140 -16.12 25.72 -15.14
CA GLY A 140 -15.05 26.64 -14.77
C GLY A 140 -14.41 26.28 -13.44
N PHE A 141 -15.18 25.82 -12.46
CA PHE A 141 -14.62 25.28 -11.22
C PHE A 141 -13.72 24.06 -11.47
N ALA A 142 -14.18 23.09 -12.27
CA ALA A 142 -13.40 21.91 -12.61
C ALA A 142 -12.10 22.28 -13.36
N GLU A 143 -12.18 23.21 -14.33
CA GLU A 143 -11.02 23.72 -15.06
C GLU A 143 -9.99 24.36 -14.12
N GLU A 144 -10.44 25.20 -13.19
CA GLU A 144 -9.57 25.88 -12.24
C GLU A 144 -8.91 24.90 -11.25
N ILE A 145 -9.64 23.88 -10.77
CA ILE A 145 -9.06 22.81 -9.95
C ILE A 145 -7.95 22.09 -10.70
N LYS A 146 -8.22 21.66 -11.94
CA LYS A 146 -7.25 20.97 -12.79
C LYS A 146 -5.97 21.79 -12.99
N ASN A 147 -6.11 23.11 -13.12
CA ASN A 147 -4.98 24.02 -13.35
C ASN A 147 -4.17 24.32 -12.08
N ARG A 148 -4.78 24.22 -10.89
CA ARG A 148 -4.17 24.66 -9.62
C ARG A 148 -3.58 23.53 -8.80
N ILE A 149 -4.15 22.33 -8.88
CA ILE A 149 -3.73 21.19 -8.08
C ILE A 149 -2.97 20.20 -8.97
N ALA A 150 -1.67 20.05 -8.70
CA ALA A 150 -0.75 19.23 -9.49
C ALA A 150 -0.77 17.76 -9.04
N ASP A 151 -1.96 17.17 -9.01
CA ASP A 151 -2.18 15.76 -8.73
C ASP A 151 -2.86 15.09 -9.95
N PRO A 152 -2.28 14.02 -10.53
CA PRO A 152 -2.83 13.38 -11.72
C PRO A 152 -4.26 12.83 -11.56
N SER A 153 -4.65 12.28 -10.41
CA SER A 153 -6.00 11.73 -10.22
C SER A 153 -7.04 12.85 -10.09
N ILE A 154 -6.68 13.96 -9.43
CA ILE A 154 -7.53 15.15 -9.35
C ILE A 154 -7.69 15.80 -10.72
N GLN A 155 -6.59 15.93 -11.48
CA GLN A 155 -6.61 16.50 -12.83
C GLN A 155 -7.45 15.67 -13.80
N ASP A 156 -7.38 14.33 -13.69
CA ASP A 156 -8.19 13.42 -14.48
C ASP A 156 -9.67 13.50 -14.10
N ALA A 157 -10.00 13.49 -12.80
CA ALA A 157 -11.38 13.63 -12.32
C ALA A 157 -12.02 14.95 -12.78
N ALA A 158 -11.28 16.06 -12.67
CA ALA A 158 -11.73 17.36 -13.16
C ALA A 158 -11.94 17.37 -14.68
N GLN A 159 -11.03 16.76 -15.45
CA GLN A 159 -11.19 16.64 -16.90
C GLN A 159 -12.40 15.78 -17.28
N GLN A 160 -12.65 14.68 -16.57
CA GLN A 160 -13.81 13.82 -16.81
C GLN A 160 -15.12 14.57 -16.55
N LEU A 161 -15.20 15.39 -15.49
CA LEU A 161 -16.35 16.25 -15.24
C LEU A 161 -16.57 17.24 -16.38
N MET A 162 -15.53 17.96 -16.80
CA MET A 162 -15.61 18.88 -17.94
C MET A 162 -16.14 18.18 -19.20
N SER A 163 -15.60 17.01 -19.55
CA SER A 163 -16.03 16.24 -20.72
C SER A 163 -17.47 15.71 -20.61
N SER A 164 -17.93 15.31 -19.42
CA SER A 164 -19.32 14.87 -19.21
C SER A 164 -20.32 16.02 -19.41
N LEU A 165 -19.97 17.23 -18.98
CA LEU A 165 -20.78 18.44 -19.20
C LEU A 165 -20.88 18.77 -20.68
N GLU A 166 -19.76 18.71 -21.41
CA GLU A 166 -19.75 18.90 -22.87
C GLU A 166 -20.61 17.86 -23.59
N GLN A 167 -20.53 16.59 -23.18
CA GLN A 167 -21.33 15.52 -23.76
C GLN A 167 -22.83 15.67 -23.47
N ALA A 168 -23.19 16.18 -22.29
CA ALA A 168 -24.58 16.40 -21.92
C ALA A 168 -25.20 17.62 -22.63
N ARG A 169 -24.38 18.59 -23.03
CA ARG A 169 -24.82 19.89 -23.56
C ARG A 169 -25.28 19.78 -25.02
N VAL A 170 -26.51 20.20 -25.28
CA VAL A 170 -27.09 20.31 -26.62
C VAL A 170 -26.73 21.64 -27.26
N ALA A 171 -26.90 22.74 -26.52
CA ALA A 171 -26.60 24.09 -26.97
C ALA A 171 -26.39 25.00 -25.75
N GLU A 172 -25.60 26.06 -25.92
CA GLU A 172 -25.34 27.06 -24.88
C GLU A 172 -24.96 28.39 -25.52
N HIS A 173 -25.45 29.48 -24.92
CA HIS A 173 -25.02 30.85 -25.21
C HIS A 173 -24.98 31.68 -23.94
N HIS A 174 -23.97 32.55 -23.87
CA HIS A 174 -23.82 33.54 -22.82
C HIS A 174 -23.34 34.88 -23.36
N GLY A 175 -23.76 35.96 -22.70
CA GLY A 175 -23.35 37.32 -23.02
C GLY A 175 -21.97 37.70 -22.46
N SER A 176 -21.44 38.84 -22.91
CA SER A 176 -20.12 39.35 -22.52
C SER A 176 -19.97 39.67 -21.03
N GLY A 177 -21.07 39.82 -20.30
CA GLY A 177 -21.09 39.99 -18.84
C GLY A 177 -20.91 38.68 -18.06
N ARG A 178 -21.01 37.52 -18.74
CA ARG A 178 -20.85 36.18 -18.17
C ARG A 178 -19.93 35.30 -19.04
N PRO A 179 -18.69 35.72 -19.33
CA PRO A 179 -17.81 35.05 -20.29
C PRO A 179 -17.33 33.66 -19.84
N GLY A 180 -17.52 33.29 -18.57
CA GLY A 180 -17.16 31.98 -18.04
C GLY A 180 -18.35 31.07 -17.77
N ALA A 181 -19.53 31.37 -18.32
CA ALA A 181 -20.73 30.54 -18.19
C ALA A 181 -20.69 29.34 -19.15
N HIS A 182 -21.03 28.15 -18.64
CA HIS A 182 -21.05 26.90 -19.40
C HIS A 182 -22.38 26.14 -19.29
N GLY A 183 -23.39 26.74 -18.64
CA GLY A 183 -24.78 26.34 -18.67
C GLY A 183 -25.31 25.66 -17.40
N LEU A 184 -24.43 25.21 -16.49
CA LEU A 184 -24.83 24.67 -15.18
C LEU A 184 -23.91 25.17 -14.08
N THR A 185 -24.54 25.77 -13.08
CA THR A 185 -23.90 26.12 -11.81
C THR A 185 -24.02 24.99 -10.79
N VAL A 186 -23.24 25.09 -9.72
CA VAL A 186 -23.35 24.29 -8.50
C VAL A 186 -23.39 25.20 -7.27
N TYR A 187 -24.12 24.80 -6.23
CA TYR A 187 -24.20 25.50 -4.96
C TYR A 187 -22.89 25.37 -4.16
N TRP A 188 -22.33 26.51 -3.78
CA TRP A 188 -21.18 26.65 -2.88
C TRP A 188 -21.26 27.97 -2.11
N PRO A 189 -21.89 27.97 -0.92
CA PRO A 189 -22.06 29.14 -0.07
C PRO A 189 -20.80 29.51 0.71
N LEU A 190 -20.83 30.63 1.42
CA LEU A 190 -19.95 30.80 2.57
C LEU A 190 -20.40 29.85 3.70
N GLU A 191 -19.51 29.53 4.63
CA GLU A 191 -19.80 28.59 5.73
C GLU A 191 -21.04 29.02 6.53
N GLU A 192 -21.13 30.31 6.85
CA GLU A 192 -22.24 30.90 7.60
C GLU A 192 -23.56 30.97 6.81
N GLU A 193 -23.50 30.79 5.49
CA GLU A 193 -24.65 30.80 4.57
C GLU A 193 -25.07 29.39 4.14
N TYR A 194 -24.38 28.34 4.63
CA TYR A 194 -24.71 26.97 4.33
C TYR A 194 -26.12 26.62 4.82
N LEU A 195 -26.95 26.12 3.91
CA LEU A 195 -28.33 25.71 4.20
C LEU A 195 -28.37 24.21 4.51
N PRO A 196 -28.70 23.78 5.73
CA PRO A 196 -28.82 22.36 6.08
C PRO A 196 -29.85 21.62 5.21
N GLU A 197 -30.84 22.32 4.66
CA GLU A 197 -31.81 21.74 3.75
C GLU A 197 -31.21 21.23 2.43
N TYR A 198 -30.03 21.72 2.04
CA TYR A 198 -29.31 21.28 0.86
C TYR A 198 -29.02 19.77 0.91
N GLU A 199 -28.76 19.22 2.09
CA GLU A 199 -28.49 17.79 2.32
C GLU A 199 -29.72 16.89 2.04
N ASN A 200 -30.92 17.47 1.91
CA ASN A 200 -32.14 16.74 1.57
C ASN A 200 -32.37 16.61 0.05
N LEU A 201 -31.55 17.28 -0.77
CA LEU A 201 -31.66 17.18 -2.22
C LEU A 201 -31.22 15.80 -2.68
N LYS A 202 -31.86 15.29 -3.74
CA LYS A 202 -31.46 14.01 -4.35
C LYS A 202 -30.01 14.06 -4.84
N PHE A 203 -29.57 15.21 -5.35
CA PHE A 203 -28.20 15.43 -5.79
C PHE A 203 -27.19 15.25 -4.64
N SER A 204 -27.43 15.91 -3.51
CA SER A 204 -26.55 15.80 -2.34
C SER A 204 -26.54 14.38 -1.79
N GLN A 205 -27.70 13.71 -1.70
CA GLN A 205 -27.77 12.32 -1.22
C GLN A 205 -27.09 11.28 -2.14
N ASP A 206 -27.06 11.54 -3.45
CA ASP A 206 -26.52 10.60 -4.44
C ASP A 206 -25.08 10.95 -4.87
N THR A 207 -24.50 12.05 -4.36
CA THR A 207 -23.13 12.49 -4.68
C THR A 207 -22.35 12.77 -3.40
N SER A 208 -21.05 13.04 -3.52
CA SER A 208 -20.20 13.42 -2.38
C SER A 208 -19.98 14.94 -2.26
N TRP A 209 -20.84 15.76 -2.91
CA TRP A 209 -20.61 17.20 -3.00
C TRP A 209 -20.77 17.91 -1.66
N ASP A 210 -21.80 17.58 -0.87
CA ASP A 210 -21.98 18.22 0.43
C ASP A 210 -20.97 17.73 1.48
N GLU A 211 -20.52 16.47 1.40
CA GLU A 211 -19.37 16.01 2.18
C GLU A 211 -18.12 16.80 1.84
N PHE A 212 -17.87 17.07 0.56
CA PHE A 212 -16.77 17.94 0.15
C PHE A 212 -16.92 19.37 0.70
N LEU A 213 -18.11 19.98 0.64
CA LEU A 213 -18.34 21.30 1.24
C LEU A 213 -18.07 21.29 2.75
N LYS A 214 -18.60 20.28 3.48
CA LYS A 214 -18.33 20.10 4.92
C LYS A 214 -16.83 19.90 5.19
N ALA A 215 -16.13 19.12 4.36
CA ALA A 215 -14.70 18.90 4.49
C ALA A 215 -13.93 20.20 4.28
N PHE A 216 -14.33 21.01 3.29
CA PHE A 216 -13.74 22.31 3.01
C PHE A 216 -13.97 23.31 4.16
N TYR A 217 -15.13 23.31 4.81
CA TYR A 217 -15.38 24.12 5.99
C TYR A 217 -14.74 23.58 7.28
N GLY A 218 -14.15 22.37 7.25
CA GLY A 218 -13.58 21.75 8.45
C GLY A 218 -14.64 21.24 9.42
N GLN A 219 -15.83 20.92 8.89
CA GLN A 219 -16.98 20.40 9.63
C GLN A 219 -17.26 18.93 9.33
N LEU A 220 -16.51 18.31 8.41
CA LEU A 220 -16.65 16.89 8.12
C LEU A 220 -15.88 16.07 9.16
N GLU A 221 -16.63 15.32 9.94
CA GLU A 221 -16.11 14.34 10.87
C GLU A 221 -15.85 13.04 10.08
N LEU A 222 -14.59 12.73 9.80
CA LEU A 222 -14.16 11.47 9.17
C LEU A 222 -13.19 10.71 10.09
N PRO A 223 -13.10 9.38 9.94
CA PRO A 223 -11.99 8.59 10.50
C PRO A 223 -10.64 8.92 9.82
N ASP A 224 -9.54 8.56 10.47
CA ASP A 224 -8.16 8.66 9.96
C ASP A 224 -7.33 7.50 10.54
N LEU A 225 -7.22 6.39 9.83
CA LEU A 225 -6.70 5.09 10.26
C LEU A 225 -5.19 4.98 10.05
N VAL A 226 -4.43 5.38 11.05
CA VAL A 226 -2.97 5.36 11.00
C VAL A 226 -2.40 4.09 11.63
N VAL A 227 -1.45 3.44 10.94
CA VAL A 227 -0.54 2.49 11.61
C VAL A 227 0.51 3.27 12.39
N SER A 228 0.23 3.51 13.66
CA SER A 228 1.05 4.38 14.52
C SER A 228 2.35 3.75 15.01
N GLU A 229 2.43 2.42 15.10
CA GLU A 229 3.59 1.72 15.65
C GLU A 229 3.69 0.28 15.14
N ILE A 230 4.90 -0.17 14.84
CA ILE A 230 5.27 -1.57 14.68
C ILE A 230 6.36 -1.88 15.70
N ALA A 231 6.09 -2.79 16.61
CA ALA A 231 7.01 -3.25 17.64
C ALA A 231 7.16 -4.77 17.59
N TRP A 232 8.19 -5.31 18.23
CA TRP A 232 8.40 -6.75 18.32
C TRP A 232 9.02 -7.15 19.64
N THR A 233 8.87 -8.42 19.99
CA THR A 233 9.54 -9.03 21.15
C THR A 233 10.06 -10.42 20.77
N PRO A 234 11.32 -10.75 21.10
CA PRO A 234 12.33 -9.93 21.80
C PRO A 234 12.91 -8.79 20.94
N ASP A 235 13.47 -7.76 21.56
CA ASP A 235 14.07 -6.59 20.88
C ASP A 235 15.28 -6.95 20.00
N SER A 236 15.99 -8.03 20.36
CA SER A 236 17.17 -8.52 19.63
C SER A 236 17.02 -10.02 19.36
N PRO A 237 16.19 -10.40 18.38
CA PRO A 237 15.95 -11.80 18.08
C PRO A 237 17.16 -12.47 17.44
N THR A 238 17.28 -13.76 17.72
CA THR A 238 18.26 -14.65 17.07
C THR A 238 17.56 -15.58 16.09
N ALA A 239 18.30 -16.06 15.08
CA ALA A 239 17.77 -16.99 14.10
C ALA A 239 17.19 -18.25 14.77
N GLY A 240 16.01 -18.69 14.31
CA GLY A 240 15.23 -19.79 14.88
C GLY A 240 14.37 -19.41 16.08
N GLN A 241 14.49 -18.17 16.61
CA GLN A 241 13.68 -17.70 17.72
C GLN A 241 12.27 -17.30 17.26
N GLN A 242 11.26 -17.53 18.10
CA GLN A 242 9.92 -17.01 17.89
C GLN A 242 9.87 -15.53 18.26
N VAL A 243 9.47 -14.69 17.31
CA VAL A 243 9.28 -13.24 17.46
C VAL A 243 7.78 -12.94 17.43
N THR A 244 7.31 -12.17 18.41
CA THR A 244 5.95 -11.62 18.39
C THR A 244 6.01 -10.22 17.82
N ILE A 245 5.40 -10.00 16.66
CA ILE A 245 5.26 -8.67 16.05
C ILE A 245 3.92 -8.09 16.49
N GLN A 246 3.93 -6.84 16.94
CA GLN A 246 2.77 -6.06 17.37
C GLN A 246 2.59 -4.86 16.45
N VAL A 247 1.38 -4.68 15.94
CA VAL A 247 1.00 -3.56 15.07
C VAL A 247 -0.07 -2.75 15.81
N ARG A 248 0.21 -1.48 16.09
CA ARG A 248 -0.76 -0.55 16.67
C ARG A 248 -1.40 0.28 15.57
N ILE A 249 -2.71 0.20 15.49
CA ILE A 249 -3.56 0.96 14.56
C ILE A 249 -4.38 1.94 15.39
N GLU A 250 -4.44 3.19 14.97
CA GLU A 250 -5.15 4.27 15.62
C GLU A 250 -6.12 4.93 14.64
N ASN A 251 -7.31 5.29 15.10
CA ASN A 251 -8.16 6.23 14.39
C ASN A 251 -7.89 7.63 14.96
N ALA A 252 -7.04 8.41 14.28
CA ALA A 252 -6.69 9.78 14.61
C ALA A 252 -7.76 10.79 14.20
N GLY A 253 -8.79 10.31 13.50
CA GLY A 253 -9.91 11.09 13.02
C GLY A 253 -10.96 11.33 14.10
N SER A 254 -12.01 12.02 13.71
CA SER A 254 -13.03 12.52 14.63
C SER A 254 -14.39 11.81 14.47
N ALA A 255 -14.52 10.94 13.47
CA ALA A 255 -15.62 9.97 13.36
C ALA A 255 -15.15 8.51 13.54
N ALA A 256 -16.09 7.62 13.82
CA ALA A 256 -15.83 6.18 13.88
C ALA A 256 -15.59 5.61 12.47
N SER A 257 -14.64 4.68 12.33
CA SER A 257 -14.18 4.20 11.02
C SER A 257 -15.15 3.25 10.30
N GLY A 258 -16.04 2.56 11.03
CA GLY A 258 -16.65 1.35 10.48
C GLY A 258 -15.61 0.25 10.20
N ALA A 259 -16.00 -0.82 9.52
CA ALA A 259 -15.16 -2.01 9.39
C ALA A 259 -14.08 -1.86 8.30
N PHE A 260 -12.86 -2.32 8.60
CA PHE A 260 -11.72 -2.27 7.68
C PHE A 260 -10.79 -3.47 7.86
N GLN A 261 -9.85 -3.65 6.92
CA GLN A 261 -8.85 -4.72 6.95
C GLN A 261 -7.44 -4.16 7.19
N VAL A 262 -6.66 -4.86 8.02
CA VAL A 262 -5.24 -4.58 8.22
C VAL A 262 -4.42 -5.74 7.68
N GLU A 263 -3.40 -5.44 6.89
CA GLU A 263 -2.44 -6.42 6.39
C GLU A 263 -1.05 -6.16 7.00
N CYS A 264 -0.35 -7.22 7.41
CA CYS A 264 1.05 -7.15 7.82
C CYS A 264 1.90 -8.09 6.95
N LYS A 265 2.97 -7.54 6.37
CA LYS A 265 3.92 -8.22 5.50
C LYS A 265 5.29 -8.31 6.14
N ILE A 266 5.97 -9.42 5.86
CA ILE A 266 7.39 -9.63 6.14
C ILE A 266 8.07 -9.85 4.80
N ASP A 267 9.04 -9.00 4.45
CA ASP A 267 9.77 -9.02 3.18
C ASP A 267 8.84 -9.04 1.95
N GLY A 268 7.78 -8.24 1.99
CA GLY A 268 6.78 -8.11 0.93
C GLY A 268 5.76 -9.26 0.85
N SER A 269 5.91 -10.32 1.66
CA SER A 269 4.97 -11.44 1.72
C SER A 269 3.99 -11.27 2.88
N THR A 270 2.69 -11.45 2.62
CA THR A 270 1.63 -11.34 3.64
C THR A 270 1.84 -12.39 4.74
N ALA A 271 2.12 -11.92 5.95
CA ALA A 271 2.31 -12.74 7.14
C ALA A 271 1.02 -12.84 7.97
N ALA A 272 0.20 -11.79 8.00
CA ALA A 272 -1.10 -11.79 8.65
C ALA A 272 -2.08 -10.81 8.00
N THR A 273 -3.37 -11.12 8.16
CA THR A 273 -4.49 -10.24 7.80
C THR A 273 -5.50 -10.26 8.94
N TRP A 274 -5.97 -9.08 9.36
CA TRP A 274 -6.97 -8.93 10.42
C TRP A 274 -8.15 -8.09 9.94
N SER A 275 -9.36 -8.51 10.31
CA SER A 275 -10.55 -7.67 10.19
C SER A 275 -10.80 -6.92 11.50
N ILE A 276 -11.06 -5.63 11.39
CA ILE A 276 -11.48 -4.77 12.49
C ILE A 276 -12.91 -4.31 12.19
N THR A 277 -13.82 -4.49 13.15
CA THR A 277 -15.24 -4.10 12.99
C THR A 277 -15.44 -2.58 12.98
N GLY A 278 -14.46 -1.87 13.54
CA GLY A 278 -14.30 -0.43 13.51
C GLY A 278 -13.55 0.09 14.73
N LEU A 279 -13.07 1.32 14.62
CA LEU A 279 -12.43 2.08 15.68
C LEU A 279 -13.18 3.38 15.88
N ASP A 280 -13.60 3.65 17.12
CA ASP A 280 -14.13 4.97 17.49
C ASP A 280 -13.05 6.04 17.32
N ALA A 281 -13.46 7.29 17.15
CA ALA A 281 -12.57 8.45 17.09
C ALA A 281 -11.58 8.48 18.26
N GLY A 282 -10.30 8.72 17.97
CA GLY A 282 -9.20 8.74 18.94
C GLY A 282 -8.86 7.39 19.59
N SER A 283 -9.49 6.29 19.17
CA SER A 283 -9.23 4.96 19.73
C SER A 283 -8.16 4.20 18.95
N SER A 284 -7.52 3.24 19.62
CA SER A 284 -6.49 2.40 19.01
C SER A 284 -6.68 0.92 19.35
N VAL A 285 -6.21 0.04 18.46
CA VAL A 285 -6.14 -1.40 18.69
C VAL A 285 -4.75 -1.92 18.36
N VAL A 286 -4.32 -2.95 19.10
CA VAL A 286 -3.08 -3.67 18.81
C VAL A 286 -3.42 -5.05 18.27
N LYS A 287 -2.84 -5.39 17.12
CA LYS A 287 -2.88 -6.74 16.54
C LYS A 287 -1.49 -7.35 16.62
N GLN A 288 -1.44 -8.68 16.65
CA GLN A 288 -0.17 -9.38 16.80
C GLN A 288 -0.13 -10.67 15.99
N LEU A 289 1.07 -11.03 15.53
CA LEU A 289 1.39 -12.31 14.91
C LEU A 289 2.71 -12.85 15.48
N THR A 290 2.91 -14.15 15.37
CA THR A 290 4.19 -14.79 15.70
C THR A 290 4.90 -15.23 14.43
N TRP A 291 6.19 -14.96 14.34
CA TRP A 291 7.05 -15.30 13.21
C TRP A 291 8.33 -15.99 13.72
N THR A 292 8.80 -17.03 13.02
CA THR A 292 10.09 -17.67 13.33
C THR A 292 11.19 -16.93 12.60
N ALA A 293 12.09 -16.30 13.34
CA ALA A 293 13.08 -15.40 12.78
C ALA A 293 14.15 -16.14 11.96
N THR A 294 14.43 -15.63 10.76
CA THR A 294 15.58 -16.04 9.96
C THR A 294 16.71 -15.02 10.12
N ALA A 295 17.97 -15.44 9.99
CA ALA A 295 19.08 -14.50 10.08
C ALA A 295 19.03 -13.48 8.94
N GLY A 296 19.29 -12.21 9.26
CA GLY A 296 19.35 -11.14 8.26
C GLY A 296 18.54 -9.91 8.64
N GLN A 297 18.42 -9.00 7.66
CA GLN A 297 17.60 -7.81 7.75
C GLN A 297 16.24 -8.10 7.12
N HIS A 298 15.18 -7.79 7.85
CA HIS A 298 13.80 -8.03 7.44
C HIS A 298 13.00 -6.73 7.43
N THR A 299 12.19 -6.53 6.41
CA THR A 299 11.26 -5.39 6.33
C THR A 299 9.89 -5.83 6.83
N ILE A 300 9.41 -5.16 7.87
CA ILE A 300 8.07 -5.35 8.42
C ILE A 300 7.22 -4.16 7.98
N GLU A 301 6.21 -4.42 7.18
CA GLU A 301 5.25 -3.42 6.71
C GLU A 301 3.86 -3.78 7.24
N ALA A 302 3.11 -2.79 7.71
CA ALA A 302 1.71 -2.95 8.03
C ALA A 302 0.91 -1.80 7.45
N CYS A 303 -0.24 -2.13 6.85
CA CYS A 303 -1.16 -1.18 6.24
C CYS A 303 -2.56 -1.40 6.81
N ALA A 304 -3.19 -0.31 7.27
CA ALA A 304 -4.62 -0.25 7.54
C ALA A 304 -5.39 -0.04 6.23
N ASP A 305 -6.71 -0.28 6.31
CA ASP A 305 -7.68 -0.23 5.23
C ASP A 305 -7.22 -0.65 3.83
N THR A 306 -6.61 -1.85 3.72
CA THR A 306 -6.04 -2.31 2.44
C THR A 306 -7.05 -2.55 1.31
N GLN A 307 -8.35 -2.45 1.61
CA GLN A 307 -9.44 -2.57 0.64
C GLN A 307 -10.04 -1.20 0.28
N ASN A 308 -9.53 -0.11 0.86
CA ASN A 308 -10.06 1.24 0.70
C ASN A 308 -11.57 1.28 1.01
N ALA A 309 -11.98 0.58 2.07
CA ALA A 309 -13.36 0.37 2.46
C ALA A 309 -13.91 1.50 3.33
N VAL A 310 -13.03 2.29 3.95
CA VAL A 310 -13.33 3.44 4.78
C VAL A 310 -12.86 4.67 4.04
N THR A 311 -13.69 5.72 3.97
CA THR A 311 -13.26 7.02 3.47
C THR A 311 -12.67 7.80 4.63
N GLU A 312 -11.42 8.25 4.46
CA GLU A 312 -10.63 8.81 5.55
C GLU A 312 -10.29 10.28 5.32
N ILE A 313 -9.85 10.97 6.37
CA ILE A 313 -9.27 12.32 6.24
C ILE A 313 -8.01 12.26 5.38
N ASN A 314 -7.21 11.22 5.55
CA ASN A 314 -5.95 11.02 4.84
C ASN A 314 -5.79 9.53 4.52
N GLU A 315 -5.66 9.21 3.23
CA GLU A 315 -5.47 7.82 2.79
C GLU A 315 -3.97 7.43 2.71
N ASP A 316 -3.07 8.43 2.78
CA ASP A 316 -1.64 8.24 2.54
C ASP A 316 -0.85 7.85 3.81
N ASN A 317 -1.47 7.92 4.99
CA ASN A 317 -0.86 7.60 6.29
C ASN A 317 -1.29 6.22 6.84
N ASN A 318 -1.94 5.40 6.03
CA ASN A 318 -2.44 4.08 6.42
C ASN A 318 -1.33 3.02 6.56
N CYS A 319 -0.13 3.25 6.01
CA CYS A 319 0.97 2.29 6.00
C CYS A 319 2.20 2.75 6.79
N LEU A 320 2.79 1.83 7.56
CA LEU A 320 4.08 2.01 8.23
C LEU A 320 5.02 0.86 7.87
N SER A 321 6.28 1.18 7.59
CA SER A 321 7.33 0.20 7.29
C SER A 321 8.56 0.42 8.15
N THR A 322 9.10 -0.66 8.71
CA THR A 322 10.27 -0.65 9.60
C THR A 322 11.18 -1.83 9.33
N THR A 323 12.42 -1.74 9.78
CA THR A 323 13.45 -2.75 9.59
C THR A 323 13.77 -3.47 10.90
N LEU A 324 13.64 -4.80 10.90
CA LEU A 324 14.08 -5.68 11.97
C LEU A 324 15.39 -6.37 11.57
N THR A 325 16.42 -6.32 12.44
CA THR A 325 17.65 -7.10 12.26
C THR A 325 17.62 -8.32 13.17
N VAL A 326 17.75 -9.51 12.58
CA VAL A 326 17.85 -10.79 13.30
C VAL A 326 19.30 -11.25 13.24
N THR A 327 19.89 -11.51 14.41
CA THR A 327 21.27 -12.00 14.51
C THR A 327 21.33 -13.53 14.34
N GLY A 328 22.44 -14.07 13.83
CA GLY A 328 22.58 -15.51 13.56
C GLY A 328 22.68 -16.44 14.78
N GLY A 329 22.51 -15.92 16.01
CA GLY A 329 22.81 -16.62 17.28
C GLY A 329 24.32 -16.78 17.52
N GLU A 330 24.78 -16.81 18.79
CA GLU A 330 26.19 -17.07 19.12
C GLU A 330 26.60 -18.45 18.59
N LEU A 331 27.74 -18.52 17.89
CA LEU A 331 28.23 -19.80 17.39
C LEU A 331 28.60 -20.71 18.55
N GLN A 332 28.12 -21.96 18.51
CA GLN A 332 28.54 -23.00 19.45
C GLN A 332 28.99 -24.22 18.67
N LEU A 333 30.06 -24.85 19.13
CA LEU A 333 30.59 -26.08 18.56
C LEU A 333 30.37 -27.22 19.56
N GLN A 334 29.85 -28.34 19.08
CA GLN A 334 29.52 -29.50 19.91
C GLN A 334 29.90 -30.79 19.18
N GLU A 335 29.95 -31.89 19.93
CA GLU A 335 30.10 -33.25 19.37
C GLU A 335 31.33 -33.40 18.42
N PRO A 336 32.55 -32.99 18.82
CA PRO A 336 33.72 -33.17 17.98
C PRO A 336 33.97 -34.66 17.75
N TYR A 337 34.24 -35.03 16.51
CA TYR A 337 34.43 -36.41 16.11
C TYR A 337 35.64 -36.58 15.17
N ALA A 338 36.36 -37.68 15.36
CA ALA A 338 37.37 -38.16 14.44
C ALA A 338 37.11 -39.65 14.17
N SER A 339 37.18 -40.07 12.91
CA SER A 339 36.95 -41.48 12.56
C SER A 339 38.01 -42.41 13.13
N ARG A 340 39.21 -41.89 13.43
CA ARG A 340 40.33 -42.60 14.08
C ARG A 340 41.05 -41.65 15.01
N ILE A 341 41.46 -42.15 16.17
CA ILE A 341 42.34 -41.41 17.09
C ILE A 341 43.76 -41.99 17.17
N ALA A 342 44.01 -43.13 16.52
CA ALA A 342 45.34 -43.69 16.33
C ALA A 342 45.38 -44.43 14.98
N CYS A 343 46.38 -44.16 14.14
CA CYS A 343 46.49 -44.83 12.84
C CYS A 343 47.90 -44.76 12.23
N LYS A 344 48.14 -45.64 11.26
CA LYS A 344 49.33 -45.60 10.43
C LYS A 344 49.37 -44.35 9.55
N LYS A 345 50.56 -43.80 9.36
CA LYS A 345 50.82 -42.72 8.41
C LYS A 345 50.30 -43.09 7.01
N GLY A 346 49.61 -42.15 6.36
CA GLY A 346 48.94 -42.34 5.07
C GLY A 346 47.48 -42.78 5.19
N THR A 347 46.94 -42.87 6.41
CA THR A 347 45.51 -43.06 6.64
C THR A 347 44.78 -41.73 6.47
N THR A 348 43.62 -41.74 5.81
CA THR A 348 42.70 -40.61 5.77
C THR A 348 41.76 -40.65 6.98
N ILE A 349 41.66 -39.54 7.70
CA ILE A 349 40.80 -39.38 8.88
C ILE A 349 39.65 -38.45 8.54
N THR A 350 38.44 -38.85 8.88
CA THR A 350 37.25 -38.00 8.81
C THR A 350 37.15 -37.20 10.10
N LEU A 351 37.03 -35.88 9.99
CA LEU A 351 36.80 -34.97 11.12
C LEU A 351 35.41 -34.36 10.98
N ARG A 352 34.65 -34.31 12.07
CA ARG A 352 33.30 -33.72 12.10
C ARG A 352 33.05 -32.92 13.37
N VAL A 353 32.18 -31.92 13.27
CA VAL A 353 31.72 -31.13 14.42
C VAL A 353 30.31 -30.60 14.16
N ARG A 354 29.47 -30.56 15.19
CA ARG A 354 28.15 -29.91 15.14
C ARG A 354 28.30 -28.42 15.41
N VAL A 355 27.69 -27.59 14.58
CA VAL A 355 27.63 -26.14 14.71
C VAL A 355 26.21 -25.72 15.03
N ILE A 356 26.04 -24.91 16.07
CA ILE A 356 24.80 -24.19 16.36
C ILE A 356 25.01 -22.72 15.98
N GLY A 357 24.07 -22.14 15.25
CA GLY A 357 24.15 -20.78 14.70
C GLY A 357 24.61 -20.76 13.23
N SER A 358 24.61 -19.57 12.62
CA SER A 358 24.93 -19.41 11.19
C SER A 358 26.44 -19.21 10.95
N ALA A 359 27.18 -20.30 10.71
CA ALA A 359 28.59 -20.23 10.32
C ALA A 359 28.74 -19.99 8.81
N THR A 360 29.69 -19.14 8.43
CA THR A 360 30.15 -18.94 7.03
C THR A 360 31.41 -19.71 6.72
N SER A 361 32.18 -20.12 7.74
CA SER A 361 33.31 -21.02 7.59
C SER A 361 33.50 -21.91 8.81
N VAL A 362 33.86 -23.16 8.57
CA VAL A 362 34.19 -24.13 9.62
C VAL A 362 35.47 -24.85 9.22
N GLN A 363 36.39 -25.02 10.17
CA GLN A 363 37.68 -25.65 9.92
C GLN A 363 38.19 -26.39 11.15
N ALA A 364 38.97 -27.44 10.92
CA ALA A 364 39.76 -28.13 11.93
C ALA A 364 41.25 -27.82 11.73
N VAL A 365 41.91 -27.35 12.80
CA VAL A 365 43.35 -27.10 12.84
C VAL A 365 44.00 -28.22 13.64
N ILE A 366 44.87 -28.98 12.97
CA ILE A 366 45.57 -30.13 13.53
C ILE A 366 47.03 -29.75 13.77
N SER A 367 47.52 -29.89 15.01
CA SER A 367 48.84 -29.38 15.38
C SER A 367 49.65 -30.32 16.27
N ALA A 368 50.96 -30.37 16.02
CA ALA A 368 51.95 -31.05 16.87
C ALA A 368 53.31 -30.33 16.76
N GLY A 369 53.71 -29.62 17.82
CA GLY A 369 54.93 -28.81 17.82
C GLY A 369 54.89 -27.72 16.74
N SER A 370 55.82 -27.77 15.79
CA SER A 370 55.87 -26.83 14.64
C SER A 370 55.04 -27.28 13.43
N ASN A 371 54.43 -28.46 13.47
CA ASN A 371 53.62 -28.98 12.36
C ASN A 371 52.15 -28.57 12.54
N THR A 372 51.57 -27.95 11.51
CA THR A 372 50.17 -27.53 11.50
C THR A 372 49.52 -27.88 10.18
N TYR A 373 48.30 -28.43 10.23
CA TYR A 373 47.46 -28.74 9.08
C TYR A 373 46.08 -28.11 9.29
N THR A 374 45.47 -27.61 8.24
CA THR A 374 44.11 -27.05 8.28
C THR A 374 43.22 -27.82 7.33
N VAL A 375 42.06 -28.25 7.82
CA VAL A 375 41.02 -28.92 7.05
C VAL A 375 39.77 -28.06 7.08
N THR A 376 39.32 -27.60 5.92
CA THR A 376 37.99 -26.97 5.80
C THR A 376 36.92 -28.03 5.94
N LEU A 377 35.88 -27.74 6.72
CA LEU A 377 34.74 -28.63 6.91
C LEU A 377 33.51 -28.05 6.18
N TYR A 378 32.72 -28.92 5.57
CA TYR A 378 31.52 -28.58 4.80
C TYR A 378 30.32 -29.28 5.42
N ASP A 379 29.13 -28.67 5.30
CA ASP A 379 27.84 -29.30 5.61
C ASP A 379 27.15 -29.57 4.28
N ASP A 380 27.65 -30.58 3.57
CA ASP A 380 27.31 -30.87 2.17
C ASP A 380 26.62 -32.23 1.99
N GLY A 381 26.45 -32.99 3.08
CA GLY A 381 25.93 -34.36 3.03
C GLY A 381 26.96 -35.37 2.50
N GLU A 382 28.21 -34.95 2.30
CA GLU A 382 29.36 -35.81 2.03
C GLU A 382 30.22 -35.94 3.31
N HIS A 383 31.44 -36.44 3.24
CA HIS A 383 32.35 -36.45 4.42
C HIS A 383 31.83 -37.16 5.69
N ASP A 384 30.85 -38.05 5.54
CA ASP A 384 30.07 -38.71 6.60
C ASP A 384 29.36 -37.72 7.56
N ASP A 385 29.10 -36.47 7.18
CA ASP A 385 28.57 -35.43 8.08
C ASP A 385 27.08 -35.54 8.38
N GLY A 386 26.27 -36.04 7.46
CA GLY A 386 24.83 -36.15 7.66
C GLY A 386 24.07 -35.79 6.39
N ALA A 387 22.99 -35.03 6.54
CA ALA A 387 22.29 -34.42 5.41
C ALA A 387 22.72 -32.96 5.26
N ALA A 388 22.89 -32.50 4.02
CA ALA A 388 23.27 -31.12 3.76
C ALA A 388 22.35 -30.10 4.46
N GLY A 389 22.94 -29.17 5.19
CA GLY A 389 22.28 -28.12 5.97
C GLY A 389 21.76 -28.56 7.33
N ASP A 390 22.17 -29.72 7.85
CA ASP A 390 21.73 -30.22 9.17
C ASP A 390 22.55 -29.67 10.36
N GLY A 391 23.58 -28.86 10.05
CA GLY A 391 24.46 -28.21 11.02
C GLY A 391 25.63 -29.08 11.46
N VAL A 392 25.86 -30.26 10.88
CA VAL A 392 27.06 -31.06 11.10
C VAL A 392 28.02 -30.83 9.93
N TYR A 393 29.24 -30.41 10.23
CA TYR A 393 30.26 -30.13 9.22
C TYR A 393 31.34 -31.21 9.23
N GLY A 394 31.68 -31.75 8.07
CA GLY A 394 32.69 -32.80 7.88
C GLY A 394 33.81 -32.46 6.91
N GLY A 395 34.93 -33.16 7.03
CA GLY A 395 36.07 -33.05 6.12
C GLY A 395 37.12 -34.14 6.35
N TYR A 396 38.08 -34.25 5.41
CA TYR A 396 39.11 -35.28 5.44
C TYR A 396 40.50 -34.72 5.71
N TRP A 397 41.24 -35.38 6.60
CA TRP A 397 42.66 -35.16 6.81
C TRP A 397 43.48 -36.35 6.28
N ASP A 398 44.30 -36.12 5.25
CA ASP A 398 45.30 -37.10 4.78
C ASP A 398 46.60 -36.99 5.60
N THR A 399 46.93 -38.05 6.33
CA THR A 399 48.09 -38.12 7.21
C THR A 399 49.41 -38.44 6.49
N SER A 400 49.42 -38.62 5.17
CA SER A 400 50.62 -38.99 4.39
C SER A 400 51.81 -38.04 4.58
N SER A 401 51.54 -36.76 4.82
CA SER A 401 52.56 -35.74 5.04
C SER A 401 52.86 -35.48 6.53
N ALA A 402 52.12 -36.11 7.45
CA ALA A 402 52.28 -35.94 8.89
C ALA A 402 53.45 -36.77 9.41
N PRO A 403 54.42 -36.16 10.13
CA PRO A 403 55.37 -36.90 10.95
C PRO A 403 54.68 -37.78 12.00
N ASN A 404 55.41 -38.77 12.51
CA ASN A 404 54.92 -39.58 13.62
C ASN A 404 54.82 -38.73 14.88
N GLY A 405 53.73 -38.85 15.63
CA GLY A 405 53.50 -38.02 16.81
C GLY A 405 52.03 -37.99 17.25
N ILE A 406 51.77 -37.23 18.31
CA ILE A 406 50.42 -36.95 18.80
C ILE A 406 50.05 -35.55 18.36
N TYR A 407 48.90 -35.42 17.70
CA TYR A 407 48.35 -34.19 17.19
C TYR A 407 47.10 -33.81 17.95
N SER A 408 46.96 -32.54 18.31
CA SER A 408 45.72 -31.98 18.84
C SER A 408 44.90 -31.35 17.72
N VAL A 409 43.60 -31.59 17.71
CA VAL A 409 42.63 -31.03 16.76
C VAL A 409 41.81 -29.96 17.45
N THR A 410 41.84 -28.75 16.91
CA THR A 410 41.01 -27.62 17.33
C THR A 410 40.00 -27.31 16.23
N PHE A 411 38.71 -27.32 16.55
CA PHE A 411 37.66 -26.92 15.61
C PHE A 411 37.38 -25.43 15.79
N THR A 412 37.16 -24.71 14.69
CA THR A 412 36.75 -23.30 14.71
C THR A 412 35.65 -23.06 13.71
N ALA A 413 34.62 -22.30 14.11
CA ALA A 413 33.57 -21.80 13.24
C ALA A 413 33.59 -20.26 13.27
N SER A 414 33.42 -19.63 12.11
CA SER A 414 33.29 -18.17 11.98
C SER A 414 31.99 -17.85 11.26
N GLY A 415 31.34 -16.76 11.63
CA GLY A 415 30.09 -16.32 11.05
C GLY A 415 29.75 -14.88 11.45
N PRO A 416 28.57 -14.36 11.06
CA PRO A 416 28.15 -12.99 11.38
C PRO A 416 28.09 -12.70 12.88
N ALA A 417 27.89 -13.74 13.70
CA ALA A 417 27.84 -13.64 15.16
C ALA A 417 29.23 -13.71 15.84
N GLY A 418 30.33 -13.84 15.08
CA GLY A 418 31.68 -13.94 15.61
C GLY A 418 32.35 -15.28 15.34
N GLN A 419 33.26 -15.71 16.22
CA GLN A 419 33.96 -16.99 16.13
C GLN A 419 33.72 -17.85 17.37
N ALA A 420 33.65 -19.15 17.17
CA ALA A 420 33.65 -20.15 18.25
C ALA A 420 34.77 -21.17 18.01
N SER A 421 35.37 -21.67 19.09
CA SER A 421 36.42 -22.70 19.03
C SER A 421 36.19 -23.82 20.06
N LEU A 422 36.50 -25.05 19.66
CA LEU A 422 36.74 -26.17 20.57
C LEU A 422 38.23 -26.50 20.52
N GLU A 423 39.00 -25.96 21.46
CA GLU A 423 40.45 -26.14 21.50
C GLU A 423 40.86 -27.52 21.99
N ASN A 424 41.82 -28.14 21.30
CA ASN A 424 42.37 -29.46 21.62
C ASN A 424 41.29 -30.52 21.89
N ALA A 425 40.22 -30.45 21.11
CA ALA A 425 39.01 -31.25 21.28
C ALA A 425 39.26 -32.75 21.10
N ILE A 426 40.23 -33.11 20.24
CA ILE A 426 40.60 -34.49 19.93
C ILE A 426 42.12 -34.60 19.88
N GLU A 427 42.67 -35.69 20.39
CA GLU A 427 44.07 -36.06 20.17
C GLU A 427 44.15 -37.26 19.22
N ILE A 428 45.00 -37.16 18.20
CA ILE A 428 45.19 -38.19 17.18
C ILE A 428 46.67 -38.59 17.14
N ARG A 429 46.95 -39.89 17.25
CA ARG A 429 48.29 -40.45 17.21
C ARG A 429 48.63 -41.05 15.84
N ILE A 430 49.70 -40.57 15.22
CA ILE A 430 50.21 -41.06 13.94
C ILE A 430 51.50 -41.84 14.15
N TYR A 431 51.56 -43.06 13.59
CA TYR A 431 52.74 -43.93 13.65
C TYR A 431 53.08 -44.53 12.27
N GLU A 432 54.33 -44.90 12.05
CA GLU A 432 54.75 -45.56 10.80
C GLU A 432 54.68 -47.09 10.90
N GLN A 433 54.99 -47.62 12.08
CA GLN A 433 54.70 -48.99 12.51
C GLN A 433 54.15 -48.92 13.92
N ALA A 434 53.09 -49.69 14.21
CA ALA A 434 52.53 -49.73 15.55
C ALA A 434 53.53 -50.38 16.51
N THR A 435 53.64 -49.82 17.71
CA THR A 435 54.46 -50.33 18.80
C THR A 435 53.58 -50.67 20.00
N ILE A 436 54.16 -51.37 20.98
CA ILE A 436 53.47 -51.65 22.24
C ILE A 436 53.01 -50.35 22.95
N TRP A 437 53.72 -49.23 22.74
CA TRP A 437 53.34 -47.95 23.31
C TRP A 437 52.13 -47.31 22.64
N ASP A 438 51.90 -47.57 21.34
CA ASP A 438 50.70 -47.13 20.64
C ASP A 438 49.48 -47.94 21.10
N VAL A 439 49.67 -49.24 21.33
CA VAL A 439 48.67 -50.14 21.93
C VAL A 439 48.32 -49.69 23.35
N ILE A 440 49.32 -49.38 24.19
CA ILE A 440 49.07 -48.88 25.55
C ILE A 440 48.30 -47.55 25.50
N TRP A 441 48.72 -46.61 24.64
CA TRP A 441 48.09 -45.31 24.53
C TRP A 441 46.61 -45.40 24.09
N ILE A 442 46.29 -46.23 23.09
CA ILE A 442 44.90 -46.38 22.64
C ILE A 442 44.04 -47.08 23.69
N ILE A 443 44.60 -48.02 24.46
CA ILE A 443 43.91 -48.68 25.57
C ILE A 443 43.62 -47.69 26.70
N GLU A 444 44.57 -46.83 27.05
CA GLU A 444 44.36 -45.78 28.05
C GLU A 444 43.25 -44.81 27.62
N LYS A 445 43.20 -44.42 26.34
CA LYS A 445 42.12 -43.59 25.80
C LYS A 445 40.76 -44.31 25.81
N TYR A 446 40.74 -45.61 25.52
CA TYR A 446 39.53 -46.43 25.58
C TYR A 446 38.95 -46.50 27.00
N TYR A 447 39.79 -46.72 28.01
CA TYR A 447 39.34 -46.74 29.41
C TYR A 447 38.80 -45.39 29.89
N ASN A 448 39.29 -44.30 29.31
CA ASN A 448 38.78 -42.95 29.56
C ASN A 448 37.54 -42.61 28.72
N GLY A 449 36.99 -43.57 27.94
CA GLY A 449 35.81 -43.38 27.11
C GLY A 449 36.04 -42.53 25.86
N ALA A 450 37.30 -42.27 25.49
CA ALA A 450 37.67 -41.35 24.41
C ALA A 450 37.82 -42.04 23.03
N CYS A 451 37.61 -43.36 22.93
CA CYS A 451 37.60 -44.08 21.65
C CYS A 451 36.80 -45.38 21.70
N SER A 452 36.64 -46.03 20.55
CA SER A 452 35.85 -47.24 20.39
C SER A 452 36.69 -48.52 20.48
N THR A 453 36.02 -49.66 20.71
CA THR A 453 36.68 -50.99 20.66
C THR A 453 37.29 -51.27 19.28
N TRP A 454 36.74 -50.69 18.20
CA TRP A 454 37.27 -50.82 16.85
C TRP A 454 38.62 -50.12 16.67
N ASP A 455 38.85 -48.99 17.35
CA ASP A 455 40.13 -48.29 17.29
C ASP A 455 41.23 -49.12 17.98
N VAL A 456 40.89 -49.77 19.09
CA VAL A 456 41.80 -50.70 19.78
C VAL A 456 42.15 -51.90 18.88
N LEU A 457 41.15 -52.52 18.26
CA LEU A 457 41.35 -53.67 17.38
C LEU A 457 42.25 -53.34 16.18
N ARG A 458 42.05 -52.19 15.53
CA ARG A 458 42.85 -51.78 14.37
C ARG A 458 44.32 -51.53 14.74
N VAL A 459 44.59 -50.87 15.88
CA VAL A 459 45.97 -50.67 16.34
C VAL A 459 46.64 -52.00 16.69
N LEU A 460 45.89 -52.97 17.25
CA LEU A 460 46.40 -54.31 17.50
C LEU A 460 46.68 -55.07 16.19
N GLU A 461 45.78 -54.99 15.21
CA GLU A 461 46.00 -55.56 13.88
C GLU A 461 47.25 -54.99 13.21
N ASP A 462 47.42 -53.66 13.25
CA ASP A 462 48.62 -52.98 12.76
C ASP A 462 49.89 -53.44 13.52
N TYR A 463 49.79 -53.69 14.82
CA TYR A 463 50.91 -54.16 15.65
C TYR A 463 51.32 -55.60 15.33
N TYR A 464 50.37 -56.49 15.06
CA TYR A 464 50.65 -57.89 14.75
C TYR A 464 50.96 -58.15 13.26
N SER A 465 50.67 -57.20 12.38
CA SER A 465 50.90 -57.30 10.93
C SER A 465 52.21 -56.67 10.44
N GLY A 466 52.86 -55.83 11.26
CA GLY A 466 54.20 -55.28 11.03
C GLY A 466 55.29 -56.13 11.67
#